data_AF-Q5BQG4-F1
#
_entry.id   AF-Q5BQG4-F1
#
_cell.length_a   1.000
_cell.length_b   1.000
_cell.length_c   1.000
_cell.angle_alpha   90.00
_cell.angle_beta   90.00
_cell.angle_gamma   90.00
#
_symmetry.space_group_name_H-M   'P 1'
#
loop_
_entity.id
_entity.type
_entity.pdbx_description
1 polymer ?
#
loop_
_entity_poly.entity_id
_entity_poly.type
_entity_poly.pdbx_seq_one_letter_code
_entity_poly.pdbx_strand_id
1 'polypeptide(L)'
;EDVEGEALATLVVNKLRGGLKIAAVKAPGFGDRRKAMLEDIAILTSGQVISEDVGIKLENVTLDMLGRAKKVNISKENTTIIDGAGQKAEITARVNQIKAQIEETTSDYDRE
;
A
#
# COMPACT_ATOMS: atom_id res chain seq x y z
N GLU A 1 -8.66 3.32 -3.68
CA GLU A 1 -8.48 2.76 -5.04
C GLU A 1 -7.98 3.83 -6.01
N ASP A 2 -8.66 4.97 -6.07
CA ASP A 2 -8.22 6.15 -6.82
C ASP A 2 -8.37 7.42 -5.96
N VAL A 3 -7.71 8.51 -6.37
CA VAL A 3 -7.88 9.84 -5.78
C VAL A 3 -8.32 10.78 -6.90
N GLU A 4 -9.60 11.15 -6.89
CA GLU A 4 -10.23 11.89 -7.98
C GLU A 4 -10.86 13.22 -7.53
N GLY A 5 -11.28 14.02 -8.52
CA GLY A 5 -12.10 15.21 -8.33
C GLY A 5 -11.50 16.25 -7.37
N GLU A 6 -12.33 16.70 -6.43
CA GLU A 6 -11.98 17.75 -5.47
C GLU A 6 -10.85 17.31 -4.51
N ALA A 7 -10.80 16.03 -4.14
CA ALA A 7 -9.74 15.51 -3.27
C ALA A 7 -8.37 15.68 -3.93
N LEU A 8 -8.23 15.24 -5.20
CA LEU A 8 -6.98 15.39 -5.94
C LEU A 8 -6.59 16.86 -6.11
N ALA A 9 -7.55 17.72 -6.49
CA ALA A 9 -7.31 19.15 -6.66
C ALA A 9 -6.79 19.79 -5.36
N THR A 10 -7.37 19.43 -4.22
CA THR A 10 -6.96 19.92 -2.90
C THR A 10 -5.53 19.48 -2.56
N LEU A 11 -5.15 18.23 -2.85
CA LEU A 11 -3.78 17.75 -2.62
C LEU A 11 -2.77 18.50 -3.51
N VAL A 12 -3.11 18.73 -4.78
CA VAL A 12 -2.26 19.45 -5.74
C VAL A 12 -2.02 20.89 -5.27
N VAL A 13 -3.07 21.61 -4.88
CA VAL A 13 -2.96 23.00 -4.39
C VAL A 13 -2.11 23.07 -3.12
N ASN A 14 -2.30 22.15 -2.17
CA ASN A 14 -1.52 22.12 -0.93
C ASN A 14 -0.04 21.81 -1.18
N LYS A 15 0.25 20.93 -2.15
CA LYS A 15 1.62 20.63 -2.57
C LYS A 15 2.30 21.84 -3.20
N LEU A 16 1.62 22.54 -4.12
CA LEU A 16 2.17 23.71 -4.81
C LEU A 16 2.41 24.90 -3.88
N ARG A 17 1.56 25.06 -2.84
CA ARG A 17 1.73 26.08 -1.81
C ARG A 17 2.80 25.73 -0.77
N GLY A 18 3.43 24.57 -0.87
CA GLY A 18 4.47 24.12 0.05
C GLY A 18 3.98 23.70 1.44
N GLY A 19 2.66 23.64 1.66
CA GLY A 19 2.07 23.26 2.95
C GLY A 19 2.19 21.78 3.26
N LEU A 20 2.15 20.92 2.23
CA LEU A 20 2.22 19.46 2.39
C LEU A 20 3.12 18.81 1.34
N LYS A 21 4.07 17.98 1.80
CA LYS A 21 4.85 17.10 0.91
C LYS A 21 4.07 15.82 0.66
N ILE A 22 3.34 15.77 -0.45
CA ILE A 22 2.43 14.66 -0.75
C ILE A 22 2.57 14.15 -2.19
N ALA A 23 2.26 12.87 -2.36
CA ALA A 23 2.02 12.21 -3.63
C ALA A 23 0.92 11.16 -3.46
N ALA A 24 0.12 10.93 -4.50
CA ALA A 24 -0.89 9.89 -4.53
C ALA A 24 -0.65 9.00 -5.76
N VAL A 25 -0.77 7.70 -5.58
CA VAL A 25 -0.66 6.68 -6.64
C VAL A 25 -1.77 5.67 -6.45
N LYS A 26 -2.23 5.07 -7.54
CA LYS A 26 -3.22 4.00 -7.48
C LYS A 26 -2.60 2.76 -6.83
N ALA A 27 -3.42 2.01 -6.09
CA ALA A 27 -3.00 0.73 -5.54
C ALA A 27 -2.66 -0.25 -6.68
N PRO A 28 -1.64 -1.11 -6.52
CA PRO A 28 -1.25 -2.05 -7.56
C PRO A 28 -2.29 -3.17 -7.71
N GLY A 29 -2.45 -3.67 -8.94
CA GLY A 29 -3.36 -4.77 -9.23
C GLY A 29 -4.86 -4.40 -9.19
N PHE A 30 -5.70 -5.43 -9.24
CA PHE A 30 -7.16 -5.34 -9.25
C PHE A 30 -7.78 -6.42 -8.37
N GLY A 31 -9.05 -6.24 -7.97
CA GLY A 31 -9.82 -7.23 -7.20
C GLY A 31 -9.11 -7.69 -5.92
N ASP A 32 -9.14 -8.99 -5.66
CA ASP A 32 -8.53 -9.58 -4.46
C ASP A 32 -7.00 -9.51 -4.47
N ARG A 33 -6.36 -9.57 -5.64
CA ARG A 33 -4.91 -9.36 -5.77
C ARG A 33 -4.51 -7.97 -5.27
N ARG A 34 -5.32 -6.93 -5.54
CA ARG A 34 -5.07 -5.58 -5.00
C ARG A 34 -5.11 -5.55 -3.48
N LYS A 35 -6.10 -6.20 -2.86
CA LYS A 35 -6.22 -6.27 -1.39
C LYS A 35 -5.00 -6.97 -0.79
N ALA A 36 -4.59 -8.09 -1.38
CA ALA A 36 -3.40 -8.83 -0.96
C ALA A 36 -2.10 -8.01 -1.11
N MET A 37 -1.91 -7.31 -2.23
CA MET A 37 -0.73 -6.46 -2.45
C MET A 37 -0.71 -5.23 -1.55
N LEU A 38 -1.87 -4.66 -1.22
CA LEU A 38 -1.96 -3.58 -0.22
C LEU A 38 -1.56 -4.07 1.16
N GLU A 39 -1.96 -5.29 1.52
CA GLU A 39 -1.53 -5.93 2.77
C GLU A 39 -0.01 -6.17 2.79
N ASP A 40 0.58 -6.57 1.67
CA ASP A 40 2.04 -6.71 1.55
C ASP A 40 2.76 -5.38 1.81
N ILE A 41 2.25 -4.28 1.26
CA ILE A 41 2.78 -2.93 1.47
C ILE A 41 2.61 -2.52 2.94
N ALA A 42 1.45 -2.81 3.54
CA ALA A 42 1.18 -2.53 4.94
C ALA A 42 2.17 -3.25 5.86
N ILE A 43 2.36 -4.56 5.68
CA ILE A 43 3.34 -5.37 6.42
C ILE A 43 4.77 -4.86 6.19
N LEU A 44 5.15 -4.55 4.95
CA LEU A 44 6.48 -4.00 4.64
C LEU A 44 6.76 -2.67 5.35
N THR A 45 5.73 -1.85 5.54
CA THR A 45 5.87 -0.48 6.06
C THR A 45 5.41 -0.31 7.51
N SER A 46 4.94 -1.38 8.16
CA SER A 46 4.27 -1.32 9.47
C SER A 46 3.04 -0.38 9.47
N GLY A 47 2.31 -0.36 8.36
CA GLY A 47 1.04 0.35 8.24
C GLY A 47 -0.15 -0.60 8.36
N GLN A 48 -1.35 -0.04 8.27
CA GLN A 48 -2.61 -0.79 8.22
C GLN A 48 -3.40 -0.42 6.97
N VAL A 49 -3.92 -1.41 6.25
CA VAL A 49 -4.81 -1.17 5.11
C VAL A 49 -6.13 -0.61 5.63
N ILE A 50 -6.48 0.60 5.18
CA ILE A 50 -7.75 1.22 5.51
C ILE A 50 -8.81 0.71 4.53
N SER A 51 -9.76 -0.05 5.04
CA SER A 51 -10.86 -0.62 4.28
C SER A 51 -12.14 -0.60 5.10
N GLU A 52 -13.25 -0.27 4.46
CA GLU A 52 -14.58 -0.36 5.05
C GLU A 52 -14.94 -1.81 5.40
N ASP A 53 -14.40 -2.79 4.68
CA ASP A 53 -14.57 -4.23 4.97
C ASP A 53 -14.04 -4.60 6.37
N VAL A 54 -13.03 -3.87 6.85
CA VAL A 54 -12.40 -4.06 8.17
C VAL A 54 -13.02 -3.12 9.21
N GLY A 55 -14.03 -2.34 8.83
CA GLY A 55 -14.75 -1.40 9.70
C GLY A 55 -14.00 -0.09 9.97
N ILE A 56 -12.93 0.20 9.23
CA ILE A 56 -12.13 1.42 9.43
C ILE A 56 -12.52 2.45 8.38
N LYS A 57 -13.08 3.56 8.84
CA LYS A 57 -13.38 4.71 8.00
C LYS A 57 -12.17 5.63 7.87
N LEU A 58 -11.99 6.21 6.70
CA LEU A 58 -10.89 7.14 6.42
C LEU A 58 -10.84 8.34 7.39
N GLU A 59 -12.00 8.79 7.87
CA GLU A 59 -12.14 9.89 8.85
C GLU A 59 -11.57 9.54 10.24
N ASN A 60 -11.42 8.25 10.57
CA ASN A 60 -10.93 7.77 11.85
C ASN A 60 -9.46 7.33 11.81
N VAL A 61 -8.75 7.59 10.71
CA VAL A 61 -7.36 7.18 10.55
C VAL A 61 -6.45 7.99 11.47
N THR A 62 -5.60 7.28 12.21
CA THR A 62 -4.61 7.85 13.12
C THR A 62 -3.19 7.65 12.58
N LEU A 63 -2.21 8.36 13.15
CA LEU A 63 -0.82 8.35 12.65
C LEU A 63 -0.11 7.00 12.82
N ASP A 64 -0.56 6.18 13.79
CA ASP A 64 -0.08 4.81 14.04
C ASP A 64 -0.55 3.81 12.98
N MET A 65 -1.63 4.11 12.24
CA MET A 65 -2.06 3.29 11.10
C MET A 65 -1.25 3.55 9.83
N LEU A 66 -0.49 4.65 9.78
CA LEU A 66 0.27 5.03 8.59
C LEU A 66 1.63 4.32 8.55
N GLY A 67 1.86 3.59 7.46
CA GLY A 67 3.15 2.95 7.20
C GLY A 67 4.29 3.94 7.01
N ARG A 68 5.51 3.51 7.31
CA ARG A 68 6.74 4.31 7.16
C ARG A 68 7.76 3.60 6.29
N ALA A 69 8.50 4.39 5.52
CA ALA A 69 9.64 3.94 4.74
C ALA A 69 10.69 5.04 4.70
N LYS A 70 11.96 4.68 4.52
CA LYS A 70 13.05 5.65 4.42
C LYS A 70 12.96 6.50 3.16
N LYS A 71 12.55 5.90 2.04
CA LYS A 71 12.42 6.59 0.76
C LYS A 71 11.33 5.97 -0.10
N VAL A 72 10.54 6.82 -0.74
CA VAL A 72 9.56 6.44 -1.75
C VAL A 72 9.87 7.20 -3.03
N ASN A 73 10.13 6.48 -4.11
CA ASN A 73 10.36 7.04 -5.44
C ASN A 73 9.15 6.75 -6.32
N ILE A 74 8.62 7.78 -6.96
CA ILE A 74 7.47 7.68 -7.87
C ILE A 74 7.89 8.26 -9.21
N SER A 75 7.77 7.46 -10.26
CA SER A 75 7.90 7.87 -11.66
C SER A 75 6.53 7.84 -12.34
N LYS A 76 6.49 8.12 -13.64
CA LYS A 76 5.24 8.09 -14.42
C LYS A 76 4.55 6.72 -14.37
N GLU A 77 5.33 5.65 -14.29
CA GLU A 77 4.85 4.27 -14.44
C GLU A 77 5.09 3.40 -13.19
N ASN A 78 6.06 3.76 -12.36
CA ASN A 78 6.52 2.90 -11.27
C ASN A 78 6.54 3.62 -9.92
N THR A 79 6.25 2.87 -8.86
CA THR A 79 6.46 3.28 -7.47
C THR A 79 7.39 2.30 -6.77
N THR A 80 8.41 2.82 -6.10
CA THR A 80 9.39 2.01 -5.36
C THR A 80 9.46 2.49 -3.92
N ILE A 81 9.20 1.58 -2.99
CA ILE A 81 9.29 1.79 -1.54
C ILE A 81 10.60 1.15 -1.06
N ILE A 82 11.46 1.93 -0.40
CA ILE A 82 12.81 1.52 0.01
C ILE A 82 12.91 1.62 1.54
N ASP A 83 13.44 0.57 2.15
CA ASP A 83 13.61 0.41 3.60
C ASP A 83 12.30 0.73 4.35
N GLY A 84 11.28 -0.11 4.13
CA GLY A 84 10.04 -0.07 4.91
C GLY A 84 10.28 -0.39 6.39
N ALA A 85 9.49 0.22 7.28
CA ALA A 85 9.62 0.09 8.73
C ALA A 85 8.95 -1.16 9.32
N GLY A 86 8.55 -2.12 8.48
CA GLY A 86 7.94 -3.39 8.88
C GLY A 86 8.84 -4.27 9.73
N GLN A 87 8.24 -5.09 10.59
CA GLN A 87 8.98 -6.03 11.41
C GLN A 87 9.48 -7.21 10.56
N LYS A 88 10.77 -7.56 10.69
CA LYS A 88 11.37 -8.67 9.92
C LYS A 88 10.62 -9.99 10.10
N ALA A 89 10.09 -10.26 11.29
CA ALA A 89 9.32 -11.45 11.58
C ALA A 89 8.01 -11.50 10.77
N GLU A 90 7.26 -10.39 10.73
CA GLU A 90 6.00 -10.27 9.99
C GLU A 90 6.24 -10.38 8.48
N ILE A 91 7.27 -9.70 7.97
CA ILE A 91 7.66 -9.80 6.55
C ILE A 91 8.03 -11.25 6.19
N THR A 92 8.80 -11.93 7.04
CA THR A 92 9.18 -13.33 6.81
C THR A 92 7.98 -14.26 6.85
N ALA A 93 7.06 -14.06 7.80
CA ALA A 93 5.81 -14.80 7.89
C ALA A 93 4.96 -14.61 6.62
N ARG A 94 4.86 -13.37 6.13
CA ARG A 94 4.12 -13.06 4.91
C ARG A 94 4.73 -13.71 3.66
N VAL A 95 6.05 -13.66 3.51
CA VAL A 95 6.75 -14.36 2.42
C VAL A 95 6.50 -15.87 2.46
N ASN A 96 6.52 -16.47 3.66
CA ASN A 96 6.27 -17.90 3.80
C ASN A 96 4.81 -18.26 3.47
N GLN A 97 3.84 -17.42 3.86
CA GLN A 97 2.44 -17.58 3.50
C GLN A 97 2.25 -17.60 1.97
N ILE A 98 2.86 -16.65 1.26
CA ILE A 98 2.78 -16.56 -0.20
C ILE A 98 3.45 -17.79 -0.85
N LYS A 99 4.60 -18.24 -0.33
CA LYS A 99 5.26 -19.45 -0.84
C LYS A 99 4.40 -20.70 -0.71
N ALA A 100 3.72 -20.88 0.41
CA ALA A 100 2.80 -22.00 0.59
C ALA A 100 1.63 -21.94 -0.41
N GLN A 101 1.07 -20.75 -0.65
CA GLN A 101 0.01 -20.55 -1.64
C GLN A 101 0.46 -20.89 -3.08
N ILE A 102 1.72 -20.60 -3.42
CA ILE A 102 2.31 -20.97 -4.71
C ILE A 102 2.41 -22.49 -4.88
N GLU A 103 2.71 -23.23 -3.80
CA GLU A 103 2.78 -24.70 -3.83
C GLU A 103 1.40 -25.35 -3.97
N GLU A 104 0.36 -24.73 -3.42
CA GLU A 104 -1.03 -25.23 -3.48
C GLU A 104 -1.70 -24.97 -4.84
N THR A 105 -1.29 -23.93 -5.57
CA THR A 105 -1.87 -23.65 -6.89
C THR A 105 -1.28 -24.51 -8.00
N THR A 106 -2.15 -24.99 -8.89
CA THR A 106 -1.77 -25.72 -10.11
C THR A 106 -1.73 -24.84 -11.35
N SER A 107 -2.09 -23.56 -11.23
CA SER A 107 -2.11 -22.58 -12.32
C SER A 107 -0.79 -21.82 -12.36
N ASP A 108 -0.04 -21.94 -13.45
CA ASP A 108 1.22 -21.20 -13.62
C ASP A 108 0.99 -19.68 -13.64
N TYR A 109 -0.18 -19.22 -14.11
CA TYR A 109 -0.58 -17.81 -14.05
C TYR A 109 -0.77 -17.30 -12.61
N ASP A 110 -1.27 -18.16 -11.71
CA ASP A 110 -1.46 -17.77 -10.31
C ASP A 110 -0.15 -17.81 -9.52
N ARG A 111 0.82 -18.63 -9.97
CA ARG A 111 2.18 -18.69 -9.42
C ARG A 111 3.03 -17.46 -9.78
N GLU A 112 2.82 -16.90 -10.98
CA GLU A 112 3.52 -15.70 -11.48
C GLU A 112 2.99 -14.38 -10.87
#